data_AF-A0AAE1AMT0-F1
#
_entry.id   AF-A0AAE1AMT0-F1
#
_cell.length_a   1.000
_cell.length_b   1.000
_cell.length_c   1.000
_cell.angle_alpha   90.00
_cell.angle_beta   90.00
_cell.angle_gamma   90.00
#
_symmetry.space_group_name_H-M   'P 1'
#
loop_
_entity.id
_entity.type
_entity.pdbx_description
1 polymer ?
#
loop_
_entity_poly.entity_id
_entity_poly.type
_entity_poly.pdbx_seq_one_letter_code
_entity_poly.pdbx_strand_id
1 'polypeptide(L)'
;MSVSFSHSCQVAEYHHSRLSLSLTPVRWQKYHVDKNFVRARQAMEERTLMSLALGFQEFSYQVESRIWEISHGPPSSSNVTLSDDVKTGLFLDALNLINGRVDLAERAFANFTQLYGAFYNGTPIFRYKYENEPRELNIYVTPKPLLNQSLFHNDYAGRYSSRLGEQINRVKESLLVYRDLLEQSFYQGNITFEEIHQNNVQFLSRCRTFYSRKATFYTESVEYPSRVLAEKIEVLERRWREFDSDFHSMYEKVVQLTERLNYLGATILGTLETSVDEAESYITYAHVSDSNLTKMGVAQSLTSDEVLKGISELGNFFDDIRSRGQSVYDEWSTLNSSTGDIWRLVLSDENLEEYYTHQNQTDMLQDLPEVLSEVAANYTLHRDNYDFRFELGNLDSLFLMSVERMMEAMRMFKAGSNLDKDFIQSNFLRLDIYYKEKSYEQITQQRAYDLFALMCDIGGSMGLFVGASVLTICELLDLGLHNSVYRLTHSRRRTAV
;
A
#
# COMPACT_ATOMS: atom_id res chain seq x y z
N MET A 1 -9.90 -9.65 -7.91
CA MET A 1 -9.11 -8.46 -7.49
C MET A 1 -8.42 -8.66 -6.14
N SER A 2 -9.11 -8.90 -5.02
CA SER A 2 -8.44 -9.10 -3.71
C SER A 2 -7.56 -10.36 -3.62
N VAL A 3 -8.02 -11.51 -4.13
CA VAL A 3 -7.28 -12.79 -4.10
C VAL A 3 -6.09 -12.80 -5.07
N SER A 4 -6.22 -12.10 -6.20
CA SER A 4 -5.17 -11.92 -7.20
C SER A 4 -4.09 -10.93 -6.74
N PHE A 5 -4.47 -9.89 -5.98
CA PHE A 5 -3.52 -8.96 -5.37
C PHE A 5 -2.81 -9.57 -4.13
N SER A 6 -3.48 -10.44 -3.37
CA SER A 6 -2.83 -11.16 -2.27
C SER A 6 -1.78 -12.16 -2.76
N HIS A 7 -1.94 -12.72 -3.97
CA HIS A 7 -0.90 -13.54 -4.62
C HIS A 7 0.24 -12.68 -5.19
N SER A 8 -0.02 -11.46 -5.67
CA SER A 8 1.04 -10.55 -6.13
C SER A 8 1.91 -10.01 -4.99
N CYS A 9 1.35 -9.89 -3.78
CA CYS A 9 2.09 -9.56 -2.57
C CYS A 9 3.11 -10.65 -2.17
N GLN A 10 2.98 -11.90 -2.63
CA GLN A 10 3.89 -12.98 -2.23
C GLN A 10 5.33 -12.76 -2.69
N VAL A 11 5.57 -12.05 -3.79
CA VAL A 11 6.94 -11.75 -4.25
C VAL A 11 7.55 -10.60 -3.46
N ALA A 12 6.78 -9.55 -3.20
CA ALA A 12 7.18 -8.50 -2.28
C ALA A 12 7.43 -9.07 -0.87
N GLU A 13 6.57 -9.97 -0.37
CA GLU A 13 6.71 -10.67 0.90
C GLU A 13 7.88 -11.67 0.93
N TYR A 14 8.16 -12.32 -0.20
CA TYR A 14 9.32 -13.22 -0.35
C TYR A 14 10.64 -12.43 -0.27
N HIS A 15 10.76 -11.35 -1.03
CA HIS A 15 11.91 -10.46 -0.92
C HIS A 15 11.95 -9.77 0.45
N HIS A 16 10.79 -9.41 1.02
CA HIS A 16 10.66 -8.84 2.36
C HIS A 16 11.20 -9.77 3.45
N SER A 17 10.76 -11.03 3.47
CA SER A 17 11.23 -12.03 4.44
C SER A 17 12.72 -12.35 4.29
N ARG A 18 13.24 -12.45 3.06
CA ARG A 18 14.67 -12.72 2.82
C ARG A 18 15.58 -11.56 3.15
N LEU A 19 15.18 -10.34 2.80
CA LEU A 19 15.99 -9.16 3.04
C LEU A 19 15.83 -8.70 4.51
N SER A 20 14.70 -8.91 5.17
CA SER A 20 14.58 -8.63 6.61
C SER A 20 15.53 -9.49 7.45
N LEU A 21 15.81 -10.73 6.98
CA LEU A 21 16.85 -11.59 7.53
C LEU A 21 18.27 -11.04 7.32
N SER A 22 18.51 -10.11 6.37
CA SER A 22 19.83 -9.51 6.14
C SER A 22 20.17 -8.38 7.12
N LEU A 23 19.16 -7.74 7.74
CA LEU A 23 19.37 -6.71 8.76
C LEU A 23 19.96 -7.28 10.06
N THR A 24 19.60 -8.51 10.40
CA THR A 24 20.04 -9.18 11.64
C THR A 24 21.56 -9.42 11.67
N PRO A 25 22.20 -9.97 10.61
CA PRO A 25 23.66 -10.06 10.51
C PRO A 25 24.39 -8.73 10.68
N VAL A 26 23.89 -7.63 10.10
CA VAL A 26 24.53 -6.30 10.22
C VAL A 26 24.42 -5.77 11.65
N ARG A 27 23.27 -5.93 12.31
CA ARG A 27 23.08 -5.58 13.73
C ARG A 27 23.96 -6.41 14.65
N TRP A 28 24.06 -7.71 14.38
CA TRP A 28 24.99 -8.60 15.09
C TRP A 28 26.43 -8.15 14.88
N GLN A 29 26.84 -7.82 13.66
CA GLN A 29 28.18 -7.34 13.34
C GLN A 29 28.53 -6.07 14.12
N LYS A 30 27.62 -5.10 14.18
CA LYS A 30 27.79 -3.90 15.02
C LYS A 30 27.96 -4.26 16.49
N TYR A 31 27.08 -5.08 17.05
CA TYR A 31 27.18 -5.51 18.44
C TYR A 31 28.50 -6.24 18.70
N HIS A 32 28.92 -7.09 17.77
CA HIS A 32 30.16 -7.86 17.85
C HIS A 32 31.37 -6.93 17.93
N VAL A 33 31.44 -5.90 17.06
CA VAL A 33 32.48 -4.86 17.10
C VAL A 33 32.45 -4.10 18.42
N ASP A 34 31.28 -3.63 18.85
CA ASP A 34 31.14 -2.82 20.07
C ASP A 34 31.58 -3.59 21.33
N LYS A 35 31.16 -4.85 21.47
CA LYS A 35 31.42 -5.64 22.67
C LYS A 35 32.78 -6.35 22.66
N ASN A 36 33.27 -6.78 21.50
CA ASN A 36 34.46 -7.63 21.42
C ASN A 36 35.73 -6.89 20.99
N PHE A 37 35.61 -5.69 20.41
CA PHE A 37 36.73 -4.86 20.01
C PHE A 37 36.72 -3.51 20.75
N VAL A 38 35.66 -2.70 20.61
CA VAL A 38 35.61 -1.35 21.19
C VAL A 38 35.63 -1.38 22.72
N ARG A 39 34.93 -2.33 23.35
CA ARG A 39 34.99 -2.49 24.81
C ARG A 39 36.39 -2.82 25.33
N ALA A 40 37.25 -3.47 24.52
CA ALA A 40 38.61 -3.78 24.92
C ALA A 40 39.43 -2.49 25.14
N ARG A 41 39.19 -1.46 24.33
CA ARG A 41 39.74 -0.12 24.53
C ARG A 41 39.42 0.42 25.92
N GLN A 42 38.16 0.36 26.34
CA GLN A 42 37.72 0.86 27.66
C GLN A 42 38.44 0.11 28.80
N ALA A 43 38.49 -1.22 28.71
CA ALA A 43 39.18 -2.05 29.70
C ALA A 43 40.70 -1.75 29.76
N MET A 44 41.34 -1.52 28.61
CA MET A 44 42.77 -1.19 28.54
C MET A 44 43.07 0.24 28.99
N GLU A 45 42.18 1.18 28.71
CA GLU A 45 42.23 2.57 29.17
C GLU A 45 42.24 2.64 30.70
N GLU A 46 41.27 1.99 31.34
CA GLU A 46 41.14 1.94 32.80
C GLU A 46 42.35 1.31 33.49
N ARG A 47 42.96 0.30 32.86
CA ARG A 47 44.02 -0.51 33.50
C ARG A 47 45.44 0.02 33.25
N THR A 48 45.70 0.68 32.12
CA THR A 48 47.08 0.96 31.67
C THR A 48 47.25 2.29 30.94
N LEU A 49 46.50 2.52 29.86
CA LEU A 49 46.74 3.65 28.93
C LEU A 49 46.38 5.02 29.52
N MET A 50 45.45 5.09 30.47
CA MET A 50 45.20 6.30 31.26
C MET A 50 46.33 6.51 32.27
N SER A 51 46.65 5.45 33.03
CA SER A 51 47.55 5.49 34.19
C SER A 51 49.00 5.85 33.84
N LEU A 52 49.47 5.50 32.63
CA LEU A 52 50.84 5.77 32.18
C LEU A 52 51.23 7.25 32.29
N ALA A 53 50.36 8.13 31.78
CA ALA A 53 50.59 9.57 31.75
C ALA A 53 49.69 10.34 32.73
N LEU A 54 48.95 9.66 33.61
CA LEU A 54 48.13 10.32 34.61
C LEU A 54 49.00 11.13 35.58
N GLY A 55 48.66 12.40 35.84
CA GLY A 55 49.42 13.26 36.75
C GLY A 55 50.89 13.45 36.37
N PHE A 56 51.23 13.37 35.07
CA PHE A 56 52.62 13.37 34.61
C PHE A 56 53.43 14.62 35.00
N GLN A 57 52.77 15.76 35.24
CA GLN A 57 53.42 16.99 35.72
C GLN A 57 53.83 16.88 37.19
N GLU A 58 52.92 16.41 38.05
CA GLU A 58 53.21 16.20 39.48
C GLU A 58 54.28 15.13 39.66
N PHE A 59 54.18 14.05 38.89
CA PHE A 59 55.19 13.00 38.88
C PHE A 59 56.55 13.51 38.44
N SER A 60 56.62 14.29 37.35
CA SER A 60 57.90 14.77 36.84
C SER A 60 58.56 15.74 37.82
N TYR A 61 57.77 16.59 38.49
CA TYR A 61 58.23 17.45 39.58
C TYR A 61 58.76 16.64 40.76
N GLN A 62 58.03 15.62 41.24
CA GLN A 62 58.46 14.77 42.34
C GLN A 62 59.75 14.00 42.03
N VAL A 63 59.90 13.51 40.79
CA VAL A 63 61.11 12.79 40.37
C VAL A 63 62.29 13.75 40.25
N GLU A 64 62.11 14.89 39.58
CA GLU A 64 63.14 15.93 39.45
C GLU A 64 63.61 16.45 40.80
N SER A 65 62.69 16.75 41.73
CA SER A 65 63.04 17.24 43.06
C SER A 65 63.85 16.22 43.86
N ARG A 66 63.46 14.94 43.82
CA ARG A 66 64.19 13.88 44.54
C ARG A 66 65.56 13.59 43.95
N ILE A 67 65.69 13.58 42.62
CA ILE A 67 67.00 13.43 41.95
C ILE A 67 67.92 14.58 42.37
N TRP A 68 67.41 15.80 42.42
CA TRP A 68 68.18 16.96 42.88
C TRP A 68 68.55 16.88 44.36
N GLU A 69 67.59 16.55 45.23
CA GLU A 69 67.78 16.50 46.69
C GLU A 69 68.82 15.48 47.12
N ILE A 70 68.90 14.31 46.45
CA ILE A 70 69.88 13.27 46.79
C ILE A 70 71.33 13.75 46.64
N SER A 71 71.60 14.56 45.61
CA SER A 71 72.94 15.07 45.31
C SER A 71 73.25 16.41 46.01
N HIS A 72 72.29 17.34 46.06
CA HIS A 72 72.52 18.72 46.49
C HIS A 72 71.84 19.09 47.83
N GLY A 73 71.00 18.21 48.37
CA GLY A 73 70.20 18.49 49.56
C GLY A 73 68.92 19.29 49.28
N PRO A 74 68.10 19.54 50.33
CA PRO A 74 66.81 20.22 50.18
C PRO A 74 66.99 21.68 49.71
N PRO A 75 66.16 22.16 48.77
CA PRO A 75 66.26 23.53 48.26
C PRO A 75 66.01 24.60 49.34
N SER A 76 65.39 24.25 50.47
CA SER A 76 65.08 25.16 51.59
C SER A 76 66.19 25.27 52.65
N SER A 77 67.26 24.47 52.56
CA SER A 77 68.33 24.45 53.57
C SER A 77 69.71 24.27 52.94
N SER A 78 70.29 25.39 52.49
CA SER A 78 71.54 25.45 51.70
C SER A 78 72.82 24.95 52.39
N ASN A 79 72.75 24.25 53.53
CA ASN A 79 73.90 23.71 54.28
C ASN A 79 73.61 22.36 54.96
N VAL A 80 72.51 21.67 54.64
CA VAL A 80 72.16 20.38 55.27
C VAL A 80 72.53 19.23 54.33
N THR A 81 73.59 18.51 54.66
CA THR A 81 73.87 17.19 54.07
C THR A 81 72.88 16.18 54.62
N LEU A 82 72.07 15.59 53.74
CA LEU A 82 71.18 14.47 54.09
C LEU A 82 71.99 13.30 54.67
N SER A 83 71.46 12.64 55.70
CA SER A 83 72.04 11.40 56.20
C SER A 83 71.94 10.29 55.15
N ASP A 84 72.86 9.33 55.19
CA ASP A 84 72.90 8.22 54.24
C ASP A 84 71.60 7.39 54.26
N ASP A 85 70.98 7.24 55.43
CA ASP A 85 69.67 6.57 55.58
C ASP A 85 68.55 7.33 54.84
N VAL A 86 68.53 8.67 54.93
CA VAL A 86 67.52 9.50 54.25
C VAL A 86 67.75 9.50 52.74
N LYS A 87 69.00 9.58 52.28
CA LYS A 87 69.34 9.45 50.85
C LYS A 87 68.91 8.10 50.29
N THR A 88 69.17 7.02 51.02
CA THR A 88 68.76 5.66 50.64
C THR A 88 67.24 5.55 50.58
N GLY A 89 66.53 6.11 51.56
CA GLY A 89 65.06 6.16 51.56
C GLY A 89 64.48 6.92 50.35
N LEU A 90 64.98 8.13 50.07
CA LEU A 90 64.54 8.94 48.92
C LEU A 90 64.85 8.26 47.58
N PHE A 91 66.03 7.63 47.47
CA PHE A 91 66.42 6.86 46.30
C PHE A 91 65.45 5.70 46.05
N LEU A 92 65.19 4.86 47.06
CA LEU A 92 64.28 3.72 46.92
C LEU A 92 62.86 4.17 46.58
N ASP A 93 62.37 5.26 47.18
CA ASP A 93 61.04 5.79 46.90
C ASP A 93 60.93 6.33 45.45
N ALA A 94 61.91 7.12 44.99
CA ALA A 94 61.97 7.60 43.60
C ALA A 94 62.13 6.46 42.60
N LEU A 95 62.98 5.47 42.89
CA LEU A 95 63.21 4.30 42.05
C LEU A 95 61.93 3.47 41.91
N ASN A 96 61.20 3.25 43.01
CA ASN A 96 59.92 2.54 42.99
C ASN A 96 58.85 3.29 42.17
N LEU A 97 58.77 4.62 42.30
CA LEU A 97 57.86 5.44 41.48
C LEU A 97 58.17 5.32 39.98
N ILE A 98 59.45 5.44 39.61
CA ILE A 98 59.89 5.35 38.21
C ILE A 98 59.63 3.94 37.66
N ASN A 99 60.07 2.90 38.37
CA ASN A 99 59.89 1.52 37.95
C ASN A 99 58.41 1.13 37.86
N GLY A 100 57.56 1.64 38.75
CA GLY A 100 56.11 1.46 38.66
C GLY A 100 55.53 2.04 37.37
N ARG A 101 55.98 3.23 36.94
CA ARG A 101 55.58 3.80 35.65
C ARG A 101 56.20 3.09 34.45
N VAL A 102 57.41 2.56 34.56
CA VAL A 102 58.03 1.74 33.50
C VAL A 102 57.23 0.46 33.28
N ASP A 103 56.84 -0.24 34.35
CA ASP A 103 55.96 -1.42 34.27
C ASP A 103 54.60 -1.05 33.64
N LEU A 104 54.01 0.09 34.02
CA LEU A 104 52.81 0.60 33.35
C LEU A 104 53.02 0.86 31.85
N ALA A 105 54.18 1.37 31.44
CA ALA A 105 54.51 1.60 30.03
C ALA A 105 54.62 0.27 29.26
N GLU A 106 55.24 -0.75 29.86
CA GLU A 106 55.35 -2.09 29.27
C GLU A 106 53.97 -2.75 29.10
N ARG A 107 53.12 -2.69 30.13
CA ARG A 107 51.75 -3.20 30.06
C ARG A 107 50.90 -2.42 29.06
N ALA A 108 51.06 -1.10 29.00
CA ALA A 108 50.39 -0.23 28.03
C ALA A 108 50.79 -0.60 26.59
N PHE A 109 52.08 -0.86 26.35
CA PHE A 109 52.57 -1.29 25.04
C PHE A 109 51.99 -2.65 24.65
N ALA A 110 52.03 -3.64 25.55
CA ALA A 110 51.46 -4.97 25.29
C ALA A 110 49.96 -4.91 24.98
N ASN A 111 49.19 -4.10 25.73
CA ASN A 111 47.77 -3.89 25.50
C ASN A 111 47.50 -3.21 24.15
N PHE A 112 48.29 -2.18 23.80
CA PHE A 112 48.21 -1.56 22.48
C PHE A 112 48.50 -2.57 21.37
N THR A 113 49.55 -3.38 21.48
CA THR A 113 49.89 -4.40 20.48
C THR A 113 48.76 -5.41 20.30
N GLN A 114 48.14 -5.86 21.40
CA GLN A 114 46.98 -6.74 21.34
C GLN A 114 45.78 -6.08 20.66
N LEU A 115 45.48 -4.82 21.00
CA LEU A 115 44.37 -4.08 20.41
C LEU A 115 44.59 -3.79 18.93
N TYR A 116 45.77 -3.31 18.57
CA TYR A 116 46.13 -3.05 17.18
C TYR A 116 46.08 -4.35 16.36
N GLY A 117 46.62 -5.45 16.88
CA GLY A 117 46.57 -6.77 16.24
C GLY A 117 45.15 -7.31 16.09
N ALA A 118 44.25 -7.01 17.03
CA ALA A 118 42.84 -7.39 16.93
C ALA A 118 42.16 -6.73 15.72
N PHE A 119 42.39 -5.43 15.51
CA PHE A 119 41.85 -4.71 14.35
C PHE A 119 42.51 -5.12 13.04
N TYR A 120 43.84 -5.34 13.04
CA TYR A 120 44.57 -5.75 11.85
C TYR A 120 44.20 -7.17 11.36
N ASN A 121 44.09 -8.12 12.28
CA ASN A 121 43.79 -9.53 11.96
C ASN A 121 42.30 -9.88 12.02
N GLY A 122 41.45 -8.96 12.52
CA GLY A 122 40.05 -9.25 12.80
C GLY A 122 39.85 -10.35 13.84
N THR A 123 40.72 -10.42 14.86
CA THR A 123 40.61 -11.42 15.94
C THR A 123 40.01 -10.76 17.18
N PRO A 124 38.83 -11.19 17.66
CA PRO A 124 38.17 -10.55 18.80
C PRO A 124 38.90 -10.79 20.11
N ILE A 125 38.96 -9.75 20.96
CA ILE A 125 39.62 -9.81 22.27
C ILE A 125 38.69 -10.43 23.32
N PHE A 126 37.41 -10.08 23.26
CA PHE A 126 36.37 -10.69 24.08
C PHE A 126 35.50 -11.66 23.27
N ARG A 127 34.67 -12.44 23.97
CA ARG A 127 33.77 -13.44 23.37
C ARG A 127 32.34 -13.31 23.88
N TYR A 128 31.80 -12.09 23.79
CA TYR A 128 30.38 -11.83 24.09
C TYR A 128 29.48 -12.47 23.04
N LYS A 129 28.34 -12.99 23.51
CA LYS A 129 27.28 -13.59 22.70
C LYS A 129 26.33 -12.49 22.22
N TYR A 130 25.87 -12.57 20.97
CA TYR A 130 24.74 -11.77 20.47
C TYR A 130 23.45 -12.56 20.68
N GLU A 131 22.52 -12.04 21.48
CA GLU A 131 21.21 -12.64 21.74
C GLU A 131 21.26 -14.17 21.93
N ASN A 132 20.58 -14.92 21.05
CA ASN A 132 20.53 -16.38 21.07
C ASN A 132 21.58 -17.04 20.17
N GLU A 133 22.37 -16.28 19.41
CA GLU A 133 23.32 -16.79 18.43
C GLU A 133 24.56 -17.48 19.04
N PRO A 134 25.03 -18.61 18.49
CA PRO A 134 26.24 -19.29 18.96
C PRO A 134 27.48 -18.40 18.94
N ARG A 135 28.30 -18.46 20.01
CA ARG A 135 29.56 -17.68 20.10
C ARG A 135 30.60 -18.09 19.05
N GLU A 136 30.51 -19.31 18.54
CA GLU A 136 31.44 -19.84 17.53
C GLU A 136 31.28 -19.10 16.19
N LEU A 137 30.07 -18.62 15.88
CA LEU A 137 29.78 -17.94 14.62
C LEU A 137 30.29 -16.50 14.58
N ASN A 138 30.66 -15.92 15.73
CA ASN A 138 31.22 -14.57 15.81
C ASN A 138 32.44 -14.39 14.89
N ILE A 139 33.24 -15.43 14.66
CA ILE A 139 34.42 -15.35 13.80
C ILE A 139 34.06 -15.00 12.36
N TYR A 140 32.94 -15.53 11.86
CA TYR A 140 32.49 -15.33 10.47
C TYR A 140 31.74 -14.01 10.30
N VAL A 141 31.07 -13.53 11.35
CA VAL A 141 30.39 -12.21 11.37
C VAL A 141 31.38 -11.07 11.55
N THR A 142 32.64 -11.36 11.94
CA THR A 142 33.63 -10.32 12.20
C THR A 142 33.93 -9.55 10.89
N PRO A 143 33.77 -8.22 10.85
CA PRO A 143 34.00 -7.42 9.64
C PRO A 143 35.50 -7.21 9.43
N LYS A 144 36.24 -8.26 9.05
CA LYS A 144 37.71 -8.19 8.90
C LYS A 144 38.15 -7.11 7.90
N PRO A 145 37.52 -6.93 6.73
CA PRO A 145 37.90 -5.87 5.79
C PRO A 145 37.76 -4.48 6.41
N LEU A 146 36.61 -4.16 7.01
CA LEU A 146 36.37 -2.87 7.67
C LEU A 146 37.27 -2.63 8.89
N LEU A 147 37.55 -3.66 9.70
CA LEU A 147 38.44 -3.55 10.85
C LEU A 147 39.88 -3.24 10.41
N ASN A 148 40.34 -3.88 9.35
CA ASN A 148 41.65 -3.62 8.79
C ASN A 148 41.69 -2.21 8.18
N GLN A 149 40.68 -1.86 7.36
CA GLN A 149 40.53 -0.55 6.75
C GLN A 149 40.53 0.58 7.78
N SER A 150 39.97 0.39 8.98
CA SER A 150 39.93 1.42 10.01
C SER A 150 41.31 1.96 10.42
N LEU A 151 42.37 1.16 10.24
CA LEU A 151 43.75 1.53 10.55
C LEU A 151 44.37 2.45 9.48
N PHE A 152 43.80 2.51 8.28
CA PHE A 152 44.35 3.26 7.14
C PHE A 152 43.29 3.91 6.23
N HIS A 153 42.06 4.08 6.70
CA HIS A 153 40.95 4.64 5.91
C HIS A 153 41.19 6.10 5.48
N ASN A 154 42.04 6.83 6.21
CA ASN A 154 42.49 8.17 5.84
C ASN A 154 43.98 8.37 6.19
N ASP A 155 44.58 9.43 5.64
CA ASP A 155 45.99 9.79 5.88
C ASP A 155 46.33 9.93 7.37
N TYR A 156 45.35 10.37 8.17
CA TYR A 156 45.53 10.64 9.59
C TYR A 156 45.60 9.32 10.39
N ALA A 157 44.67 8.40 10.17
CA ALA A 157 44.66 7.04 10.74
C ALA A 157 45.93 6.28 10.33
N GLY A 158 46.27 6.25 9.04
CA GLY A 158 47.45 5.55 8.55
C GLY A 158 48.76 6.06 9.18
N ARG A 159 48.87 7.37 9.42
CA ARG A 159 50.06 7.98 10.04
C ARG A 159 50.13 7.78 11.55
N TYR A 160 49.01 7.74 12.26
CA TYR A 160 49.01 7.84 13.72
C TYR A 160 48.62 6.56 14.45
N SER A 161 47.84 5.68 13.83
CA SER A 161 47.35 4.46 14.47
C SER A 161 48.47 3.46 14.77
N SER A 162 49.46 3.36 13.89
CA SER A 162 50.67 2.54 14.11
C SER A 162 51.68 3.20 15.06
N ARG A 163 51.67 4.53 15.18
CA ARG A 163 52.67 5.29 15.96
C ARG A 163 52.38 5.38 17.45
N LEU A 164 51.20 4.98 17.92
CA LEU A 164 50.89 5.02 19.35
C LEU A 164 51.86 4.13 20.17
N GLY A 165 52.18 2.93 19.67
CA GLY A 165 53.18 2.05 20.29
C GLY A 165 54.57 2.70 20.37
N GLU A 166 54.98 3.41 19.32
CA GLU A 166 56.22 4.19 19.31
C GLU A 166 56.19 5.30 20.38
N GLN A 167 55.05 6.00 20.55
CA GLN A 167 54.94 7.04 21.59
C GLN A 167 54.99 6.46 23.00
N ILE A 168 54.41 5.28 23.24
CA ILE A 168 54.51 4.58 24.53
C ILE A 168 55.99 4.26 24.84
N ASN A 169 56.72 3.74 23.86
CA ASN A 169 58.15 3.46 24.01
C ASN A 169 58.97 4.74 24.25
N ARG A 170 58.65 5.84 23.57
CA ARG A 170 59.30 7.13 23.86
C ARG A 170 59.05 7.59 25.29
N VAL A 171 57.83 7.45 25.83
CA VAL A 171 57.57 7.75 27.25
C VAL A 171 58.39 6.84 28.16
N LYS A 172 58.46 5.54 27.86
CA LYS A 172 59.29 4.57 28.58
C LYS A 172 60.77 4.96 28.58
N GLU A 173 61.33 5.34 27.44
CA GLU A 173 62.72 5.79 27.33
C GLU A 173 63.03 6.96 28.28
N SER A 174 62.16 7.98 28.35
CA SER A 174 62.36 9.10 29.27
C SER A 174 62.27 8.71 30.75
N LEU A 175 61.47 7.70 31.08
CA LEU A 175 61.43 7.11 32.43
C LEU A 175 62.74 6.36 32.76
N LEU A 176 63.31 5.65 31.78
CA LEU A 176 64.61 4.99 31.95
C LEU A 176 65.73 6.01 32.12
N VAL A 177 65.71 7.12 31.38
CA VAL A 177 66.66 8.23 31.59
C VAL A 177 66.51 8.82 33.00
N TYR A 178 65.28 8.98 33.52
CA TYR A 178 65.10 9.40 34.91
C TYR A 178 65.72 8.41 35.91
N ARG A 179 65.60 7.10 35.67
CA ARG A 179 66.22 6.07 36.51
C ARG A 179 67.74 6.19 36.48
N ASP A 180 68.32 6.36 35.29
CA ASP A 180 69.77 6.46 35.12
C ASP A 180 70.31 7.75 35.80
N LEU A 181 69.60 8.87 35.68
CA LEU A 181 69.91 10.12 36.40
C LEU A 181 69.76 9.97 37.92
N LEU A 182 68.77 9.22 38.39
CA LEU A 182 68.59 8.93 39.81
C LEU A 182 69.77 8.10 40.37
N GLU A 183 70.20 7.07 39.65
CA GLU A 183 71.36 6.25 40.01
C GLU A 183 72.65 7.07 40.02
N GLN A 184 72.87 7.90 39.00
CA GLN A 184 74.02 8.80 38.95
C GLN A 184 74.01 9.81 40.12
N SER A 185 72.85 10.35 40.48
CA SER A 185 72.70 11.28 41.61
C SER A 185 73.12 10.61 42.93
N PHE A 186 72.71 9.36 43.13
CA PHE A 186 72.98 8.60 44.36
C PHE A 186 74.45 8.14 44.46
N TYR A 187 75.03 7.60 43.39
CA TYR A 187 76.38 7.01 43.43
C TYR A 187 77.51 8.00 43.14
N GLN A 188 77.29 8.97 42.25
CA GLN A 188 78.35 9.86 41.76
C GLN A 188 78.25 11.27 42.36
N GLY A 189 77.06 11.71 42.75
CA GLY A 189 76.83 12.98 43.45
C GLY A 189 77.11 14.25 42.63
N ASN A 190 77.37 14.14 41.33
CA ASN A 190 77.76 15.25 40.46
C ASN A 190 76.88 15.33 39.20
N ILE A 191 75.61 15.72 39.39
CA ILE A 191 74.64 15.95 38.30
C ILE A 191 74.34 17.43 38.18
N THR A 192 74.23 17.92 36.94
CA THR A 192 73.82 19.30 36.70
C THR A 192 72.29 19.43 36.67
N PHE A 193 71.76 20.57 37.12
CA PHE A 193 70.32 20.85 37.04
C PHE A 193 69.80 20.79 35.59
N GLU A 194 70.65 21.20 34.63
CA GLU A 194 70.33 21.22 33.20
C GLU A 194 70.00 19.83 32.66
N GLU A 195 70.74 18.79 33.02
CA GLU A 195 70.49 17.42 32.55
C GLU A 195 69.14 16.88 33.04
N ILE A 196 68.81 17.14 34.31
CA ILE A 196 67.52 16.75 34.90
C ILE A 196 66.37 17.50 34.21
N HIS A 197 66.55 18.81 34.05
CA HIS A 197 65.56 19.69 33.44
C HIS A 197 65.30 19.32 31.97
N GLN A 198 66.34 19.03 31.20
CA GLN A 198 66.20 18.59 29.81
C GLN A 198 65.39 17.31 29.68
N ASN A 199 65.65 16.29 30.51
CA ASN A 199 64.84 15.07 30.50
C ASN A 199 63.39 15.34 30.93
N ASN A 200 63.17 16.24 31.90
CA ASN A 200 61.83 16.65 32.31
C ASN A 200 61.03 17.29 31.18
N VAL A 201 61.61 18.25 30.46
CA VAL A 201 60.98 18.87 29.29
C VAL A 201 60.66 17.83 28.22
N GLN A 202 61.57 16.88 27.96
CA GLN A 202 61.32 15.80 27.00
C GLN A 202 60.21 14.85 27.45
N PHE A 203 60.19 14.43 28.72
CA PHE A 203 59.16 13.58 29.29
C PHE A 203 57.78 14.24 29.19
N LEU A 204 57.66 15.49 29.59
CA LEU A 204 56.41 16.26 29.49
C LEU A 204 55.93 16.37 28.04
N SER A 205 56.83 16.63 27.09
CA SER A 205 56.52 16.70 25.66
C SER A 205 56.04 15.35 25.10
N ARG A 206 56.74 14.26 25.45
CA ARG A 206 56.39 12.89 25.03
C ARG A 206 55.03 12.46 25.60
N CYS A 207 54.73 12.79 26.86
CA CYS A 207 53.42 12.54 27.48
C CYS A 207 52.27 13.30 26.78
N ARG A 208 52.46 14.58 26.44
CA ARG A 208 51.46 15.35 25.66
C ARG A 208 51.23 14.74 24.28
N THR A 209 52.31 14.34 23.61
CA THR A 209 52.23 13.71 22.28
C THR A 209 51.51 12.36 22.37
N PHE A 210 51.82 11.55 23.39
CA PHE A 210 51.13 10.30 23.68
C PHE A 210 49.61 10.50 23.83
N TYR A 211 49.16 11.48 24.62
CA TYR A 211 47.72 11.77 24.76
C TYR A 211 47.06 12.12 23.42
N SER A 212 47.71 12.99 22.64
CA SER A 212 47.20 13.38 21.31
C SER A 212 47.08 12.17 20.38
N ARG A 213 48.10 11.32 20.30
CA ARG A 213 48.09 10.11 19.46
C ARG A 213 47.10 9.06 19.95
N LYS A 214 46.96 8.90 21.26
CA LYS A 214 45.97 8.00 21.86
C LYS A 214 44.55 8.42 21.49
N ALA A 215 44.23 9.70 21.66
CA ALA A 215 42.92 10.23 21.29
C ALA A 215 42.61 10.00 19.81
N THR A 216 43.58 10.29 18.93
CA THR A 216 43.47 10.03 17.49
C THR A 216 43.22 8.56 17.18
N PHE A 217 44.03 7.65 17.74
CA PHE A 217 43.87 6.21 17.51
C PHE A 217 42.48 5.72 17.92
N TYR A 218 41.96 6.24 19.04
CA TYR A 218 40.63 5.87 19.52
C TYR A 218 39.53 6.33 18.58
N THR A 219 39.52 7.60 18.18
CA THR A 219 38.43 8.17 17.36
C THR A 219 38.49 7.69 15.91
N GLU A 220 39.69 7.65 15.33
CA GLU A 220 39.89 7.38 13.91
C GLU A 220 40.00 5.89 13.59
N SER A 221 40.47 5.05 14.52
CA SER A 221 40.63 3.62 14.22
C SER A 221 39.74 2.71 15.03
N VAL A 222 39.65 2.92 16.35
CA VAL A 222 38.88 2.01 17.22
C VAL A 222 37.37 2.24 17.09
N GLU A 223 36.93 3.50 17.10
CA GLU A 223 35.51 3.85 17.07
C GLU A 223 34.95 3.94 15.63
N TYR A 224 35.82 4.03 14.62
CA TYR A 224 35.42 4.15 13.21
C TYR A 224 34.55 2.99 12.70
N PRO A 225 34.90 1.69 12.88
CA PRO A 225 34.06 0.58 12.41
C PRO A 225 32.66 0.59 13.01
N SER A 226 32.55 0.95 14.29
CA SER A 226 31.25 1.05 14.96
C SER A 226 30.39 2.17 14.36
N ARG A 227 30.99 3.31 13.99
CA ARG A 227 30.30 4.42 13.31
C ARG A 227 29.83 4.02 11.92
N VAL A 228 30.70 3.40 11.11
CA VAL A 228 30.35 2.94 9.76
C VAL A 228 29.22 1.92 9.79
N LEU A 229 29.26 0.96 10.71
CA LEU A 229 28.18 -0.03 10.86
C LEU A 229 26.87 0.60 11.37
N ALA A 230 26.95 1.61 12.24
CA ALA A 230 25.76 2.33 12.70
C ALA A 230 25.09 3.11 11.56
N GLU A 231 25.88 3.85 10.78
CA GLU A 231 25.39 4.57 9.58
C GLU A 231 24.79 3.60 8.56
N LYS A 232 25.45 2.45 8.34
CA LYS A 232 24.94 1.41 7.46
C LYS A 232 23.57 0.90 7.91
N ILE A 233 23.39 0.59 9.20
CA ILE A 233 22.10 0.14 9.75
C ILE A 233 21.03 1.21 9.53
N GLU A 234 21.35 2.48 9.81
CA GLU A 234 20.42 3.59 9.62
C GLU A 234 19.98 3.74 8.15
N VAL A 235 20.93 3.64 7.21
CA VAL A 235 20.63 3.67 5.77
C VAL A 235 19.74 2.50 5.36
N LEU A 236 20.05 1.28 5.82
CA LEU A 236 19.27 0.08 5.50
C LEU A 236 17.85 0.18 6.08
N GLU A 237 17.70 0.61 7.32
CA GLU A 237 16.39 0.83 7.97
C GLU A 237 15.58 1.95 7.29
N ARG A 238 16.24 2.99 6.78
CA ARG A 238 15.58 4.03 5.99
C ARG A 238 15.05 3.45 4.68
N ARG A 239 15.86 2.68 3.93
CA ARG A 239 15.42 2.05 2.67
C ARG A 239 14.28 1.06 2.89
N TRP A 240 14.29 0.34 4.00
CA TRP A 240 13.18 -0.51 4.41
C TRP A 240 11.88 0.26 4.64
N ARG A 241 11.94 1.36 5.38
CA ARG A 241 10.76 2.21 5.61
C ARG A 241 10.23 2.82 4.31
N GLU A 242 11.11 3.20 3.38
CA GLU A 242 10.74 3.65 2.04
C GLU A 242 9.98 2.54 1.30
N PHE A 243 10.54 1.32 1.24
CA PHE A 243 9.87 0.17 0.62
C PHE A 243 8.51 -0.17 1.25
N ASP A 244 8.43 -0.24 2.59
CA ASP A 244 7.17 -0.55 3.29
C ASP A 244 6.12 0.53 3.03
N SER A 245 6.53 1.80 2.97
CA SER A 245 5.64 2.92 2.64
C SER A 245 5.10 2.81 1.22
N ASP A 246 5.98 2.52 0.24
CA ASP A 246 5.58 2.33 -1.16
C ASP A 246 4.60 1.16 -1.30
N PHE A 247 4.91 0.05 -0.64
CA PHE A 247 4.09 -1.16 -0.67
C PHE A 247 2.72 -0.94 -0.03
N HIS A 248 2.70 -0.30 1.14
CA HIS A 248 1.46 0.02 1.83
C HIS A 248 0.60 0.99 1.02
N SER A 249 1.21 1.98 0.37
CA SER A 249 0.48 2.92 -0.52
C SER A 249 -0.22 2.18 -1.66
N MET A 250 0.48 1.25 -2.31
CA MET A 250 -0.07 0.43 -3.40
C MET A 250 -1.20 -0.48 -2.88
N TYR A 251 -1.00 -1.11 -1.72
CA TYR A 251 -1.99 -1.98 -1.10
C TYR A 251 -3.29 -1.24 -0.74
N GLU A 252 -3.19 -0.08 -0.08
CA GLU A 252 -4.34 0.73 0.30
C GLU A 252 -5.19 1.16 -0.90
N LYS A 253 -4.55 1.44 -2.05
CA LYS A 253 -5.29 1.79 -3.27
C LYS A 253 -6.18 0.66 -3.77
N VAL A 254 -5.70 -0.58 -3.69
CA VAL A 254 -6.46 -1.77 -4.10
C VAL A 254 -7.53 -2.13 -3.09
N VAL A 255 -7.26 -1.97 -1.79
CA VAL A 255 -8.26 -2.14 -0.74
C VAL A 255 -9.42 -1.16 -0.93
N GLN A 256 -9.13 0.13 -1.12
CA GLN A 256 -10.17 1.15 -1.34
C GLN A 256 -11.02 0.87 -2.59
N LEU A 257 -10.44 0.39 -3.69
CA LEU A 257 -11.20 -0.07 -4.85
C LEU A 257 -12.14 -1.23 -4.51
N THR A 258 -11.64 -2.19 -3.73
CA THR A 258 -12.42 -3.37 -3.33
C THR A 258 -13.58 -2.99 -2.40
N GLU A 259 -13.33 -2.11 -1.44
CA GLU A 259 -14.36 -1.56 -0.56
C GLU A 259 -15.45 -0.82 -1.34
N ARG A 260 -15.04 0.00 -2.33
CA ARG A 260 -15.97 0.74 -3.18
C ARG A 260 -16.78 -0.18 -4.08
N LEU A 261 -16.19 -1.24 -4.63
CA LEU A 261 -16.90 -2.27 -5.38
C LEU A 261 -17.97 -2.96 -4.53
N ASN A 262 -17.62 -3.34 -3.29
CA ASN A 262 -18.55 -3.97 -2.36
C ASN A 262 -19.70 -3.04 -1.98
N TYR A 263 -19.41 -1.75 -1.77
CA TYR A 263 -20.43 -0.73 -1.52
C TYR A 263 -21.42 -0.64 -2.69
N LEU A 264 -20.94 -0.50 -3.92
CA LEU A 264 -21.77 -0.43 -5.12
C LEU A 264 -22.65 -1.68 -5.31
N GLY A 265 -22.09 -2.86 -5.02
CA GLY A 265 -22.81 -4.12 -5.02
C GLY A 265 -23.98 -4.15 -4.03
N ALA A 266 -23.76 -3.62 -2.82
CA ALA A 266 -24.77 -3.63 -1.77
C ALA A 266 -25.86 -2.55 -1.94
N THR A 267 -25.55 -1.41 -2.57
CA THR A 267 -26.45 -0.25 -2.61
C THR A 267 -27.15 -0.03 -3.95
N ILE A 268 -26.44 -0.19 -5.06
CA ILE A 268 -26.88 0.32 -6.36
C ILE A 268 -27.16 -0.79 -7.35
N LEU A 269 -26.29 -1.81 -7.39
CA LEU A 269 -26.42 -2.88 -8.37
C LEU A 269 -27.76 -3.61 -8.25
N GLY A 270 -28.24 -3.88 -7.04
CA GLY A 270 -29.55 -4.50 -6.84
C GLY A 270 -30.74 -3.65 -7.30
N THR A 271 -30.70 -2.33 -7.07
CA THR A 271 -31.75 -1.41 -7.54
C THR A 271 -31.75 -1.32 -9.06
N LEU A 272 -30.57 -1.24 -9.67
CA LEU A 272 -30.43 -1.19 -11.12
C LEU A 272 -30.86 -2.51 -11.78
N GLU A 273 -30.48 -3.65 -11.20
CA GLU A 273 -30.90 -4.98 -11.65
C GLU A 273 -32.43 -5.11 -11.61
N THR A 274 -33.06 -4.68 -10.52
CA THR A 274 -34.53 -4.67 -10.40
C THR A 274 -35.18 -3.80 -11.48
N SER A 275 -34.68 -2.58 -11.73
CA SER A 275 -35.26 -1.70 -12.77
C SER A 275 -35.03 -2.23 -14.19
N VAL A 276 -33.93 -2.94 -14.44
CA VAL A 276 -33.66 -3.62 -15.72
C VAL A 276 -34.60 -4.82 -15.88
N ASP A 277 -34.80 -5.62 -14.84
CA ASP A 277 -35.74 -6.76 -14.83
C ASP A 277 -37.18 -6.32 -15.07
N GLU A 278 -37.60 -5.20 -14.49
CA GLU A 278 -38.91 -4.58 -14.74
C GLU A 278 -39.08 -4.17 -16.21
N ALA A 279 -38.02 -3.62 -16.81
CA ALA A 279 -38.01 -3.23 -18.22
C ALA A 279 -38.04 -4.45 -19.15
N GLU A 280 -37.26 -5.49 -18.87
CA GLU A 280 -37.25 -6.74 -19.62
C GLU A 280 -38.59 -7.47 -19.52
N SER A 281 -39.17 -7.51 -18.32
CA SER A 281 -40.49 -8.11 -18.08
C SER A 281 -41.59 -7.39 -18.84
N TYR A 282 -41.55 -6.06 -18.92
CA TYR A 282 -42.46 -5.28 -19.75
C TYR A 282 -42.28 -5.61 -21.24
N ILE A 283 -41.05 -5.66 -21.75
CA ILE A 283 -40.79 -5.99 -23.17
C ILE A 283 -41.29 -7.40 -23.52
N THR A 284 -41.10 -8.36 -22.61
CA THR A 284 -41.38 -9.78 -22.87
C THR A 284 -42.86 -10.12 -22.67
N TYR A 285 -43.51 -9.59 -21.62
CA TYR A 285 -44.81 -10.08 -21.17
C TYR A 285 -45.95 -9.07 -21.27
N ALA A 286 -45.69 -7.77 -21.54
CA ALA A 286 -46.76 -6.76 -21.63
C ALA A 286 -47.77 -7.02 -22.77
N HIS A 287 -47.44 -7.88 -23.72
CA HIS A 287 -48.33 -8.28 -24.82
C HIS A 287 -49.13 -9.56 -24.55
N VAL A 288 -48.86 -10.30 -23.46
CA VAL A 288 -49.29 -11.69 -23.28
C VAL A 288 -50.21 -11.89 -22.05
N SER A 289 -50.31 -10.95 -21.11
CA SER A 289 -51.23 -11.07 -19.95
C SER A 289 -51.58 -9.72 -19.33
N ASP A 290 -52.64 -9.67 -18.50
CA ASP A 290 -53.03 -8.56 -17.59
C ASP A 290 -51.91 -8.26 -16.56
N SER A 291 -50.72 -7.87 -17.03
CA SER A 291 -49.63 -7.44 -16.17
C SER A 291 -49.91 -6.01 -15.71
N ASN A 292 -49.88 -5.76 -14.40
CA ASN A 292 -49.97 -4.41 -13.82
C ASN A 292 -48.77 -3.51 -14.18
N LEU A 293 -47.76 -4.03 -14.88
CA LEU A 293 -46.58 -3.31 -15.35
C LEU A 293 -46.93 -2.44 -16.56
N THR A 294 -46.97 -1.13 -16.33
CA THR A 294 -47.18 -0.14 -17.39
C THR A 294 -45.84 0.45 -17.84
N LYS A 295 -45.78 0.91 -19.10
CA LYS A 295 -44.64 1.69 -19.59
C LYS A 295 -44.34 2.91 -18.72
N MET A 296 -45.38 3.49 -18.10
CA MET A 296 -45.24 4.59 -17.13
C MET A 296 -44.54 4.15 -15.85
N GLY A 297 -44.89 2.97 -15.30
CA GLY A 297 -44.23 2.40 -14.13
C GLY A 297 -42.75 2.13 -14.37
N VAL A 298 -42.42 1.51 -15.51
CA VAL A 298 -41.01 1.28 -15.91
C VAL A 298 -40.26 2.60 -16.10
N ALA A 299 -40.88 3.59 -16.74
CA ALA A 299 -40.29 4.91 -16.89
C ALA A 299 -40.08 5.62 -15.54
N GLN A 300 -40.96 5.46 -14.56
CA GLN A 300 -40.78 6.02 -13.21
C GLN A 300 -39.66 5.31 -12.44
N SER A 301 -39.55 3.99 -12.54
CA SER A 301 -38.48 3.18 -11.93
C SER A 301 -37.10 3.55 -12.49
N LEU A 302 -36.94 3.52 -13.81
CA LEU A 302 -35.68 3.83 -14.51
C LEU A 302 -35.26 5.31 -14.41
N THR A 303 -36.19 6.23 -14.12
CA THR A 303 -35.88 7.67 -13.95
C THR A 303 -35.90 8.12 -12.50
N SER A 304 -35.87 7.18 -11.55
CA SER A 304 -35.78 7.47 -10.13
C SER A 304 -34.44 8.12 -9.76
N ASP A 305 -34.45 8.96 -8.72
CA ASP A 305 -33.25 9.64 -8.22
C ASP A 305 -32.19 8.63 -7.73
N GLU A 306 -32.63 7.47 -7.23
CA GLU A 306 -31.77 6.38 -6.77
C GLU A 306 -30.99 5.74 -7.93
N VAL A 307 -31.67 5.43 -9.05
CA VAL A 307 -31.02 4.88 -10.26
C VAL A 307 -30.07 5.90 -10.88
N LEU A 308 -30.46 7.19 -10.93
CA LEU A 308 -29.61 8.27 -11.42
C LEU A 308 -28.32 8.45 -10.61
N LYS A 309 -28.46 8.47 -9.29
CA LYS A 309 -27.32 8.51 -8.36
C LYS A 309 -26.46 7.27 -8.54
N GLY A 310 -27.09 6.10 -8.69
CA GLY A 310 -26.40 4.84 -8.89
C GLY A 310 -25.52 4.79 -10.14
N ILE A 311 -26.05 5.25 -11.27
CA ILE A 311 -25.30 5.30 -12.54
C ILE A 311 -24.15 6.30 -12.46
N SER A 312 -24.35 7.45 -11.82
CA SER A 312 -23.28 8.42 -11.57
C SER A 312 -22.18 7.83 -10.69
N GLU A 313 -22.53 7.15 -9.60
CA GLU A 313 -21.57 6.49 -8.71
C GLU A 313 -20.80 5.35 -9.40
N LEU A 314 -21.46 4.61 -10.29
CA LEU A 314 -20.85 3.58 -11.12
C LEU A 314 -19.87 4.19 -12.14
N GLY A 315 -20.24 5.28 -12.81
CA GLY A 315 -19.33 6.02 -13.71
C GLY A 315 -18.09 6.52 -12.98
N ASN A 316 -18.29 7.15 -11.82
CA ASN A 316 -17.18 7.60 -10.96
C ASN A 316 -16.29 6.45 -10.47
N PHE A 317 -16.81 5.22 -10.39
CA PHE A 317 -16.04 4.05 -10.01
C PHE A 317 -15.23 3.49 -11.18
N PHE A 318 -15.76 3.52 -12.40
CA PHE A 318 -14.98 3.15 -13.59
C PHE A 318 -13.79 4.09 -13.81
N ASP A 319 -13.95 5.39 -13.58
CA ASP A 319 -12.84 6.35 -13.61
C ASP A 319 -11.81 6.09 -12.50
N ASP A 320 -12.27 5.65 -11.33
CA ASP A 320 -11.41 5.28 -10.20
C ASP A 320 -10.59 4.02 -10.52
N ILE A 321 -11.18 3.03 -11.19
CA ILE A 321 -10.47 1.83 -11.67
C ILE A 321 -9.32 2.23 -12.61
N ARG A 322 -9.56 3.12 -13.57
CA ARG A 322 -8.52 3.56 -14.52
C ARG A 322 -7.41 4.34 -13.83
N SER A 323 -7.78 5.35 -13.05
CA SER A 323 -6.82 6.24 -12.40
C SER A 323 -5.97 5.49 -11.36
N ARG A 324 -6.59 4.67 -10.51
CA ARG A 324 -5.86 3.83 -9.54
C ARG A 324 -5.12 2.68 -10.19
N GLY A 325 -5.64 2.11 -11.28
CA GLY A 325 -4.93 1.11 -12.08
C GLY A 325 -3.64 1.67 -12.67
N GLN A 326 -3.66 2.89 -13.21
CA GLN A 326 -2.45 3.57 -13.66
C GLN A 326 -1.48 3.81 -12.51
N SER A 327 -1.97 4.29 -11.36
CA SER A 327 -1.11 4.49 -10.19
C SER A 327 -0.46 3.19 -9.70
N VAL A 328 -1.21 2.09 -9.60
CA VAL A 328 -0.67 0.79 -9.16
C VAL A 328 0.36 0.27 -10.16
N TYR A 329 0.09 0.44 -11.47
CA TYR A 329 1.03 0.08 -12.53
C TYR A 329 2.38 0.82 -12.39
N ASP A 330 2.34 2.12 -12.09
CA ASP A 330 3.54 2.94 -11.90
C ASP A 330 4.28 2.55 -10.60
N GLU A 331 3.55 2.26 -9.53
CA GLU A 331 4.10 1.86 -8.22
C GLU A 331 4.88 0.54 -8.25
N TRP A 332 4.54 -0.40 -9.14
CA TRP A 332 5.36 -1.58 -9.36
C TRP A 332 6.81 -1.24 -9.77
N SER A 333 6.99 -0.16 -10.55
CA SER A 333 8.32 0.31 -10.95
C SER A 333 9.06 0.97 -9.79
N THR A 334 8.34 1.71 -8.94
CA THR A 334 8.87 2.27 -7.69
C THR A 334 9.34 1.17 -6.76
N LEU A 335 8.51 0.14 -6.53
CA LEU A 335 8.87 -1.00 -5.68
C LEU A 335 10.10 -1.74 -6.21
N ASN A 336 10.20 -1.97 -7.52
CA ASN A 336 11.40 -2.54 -8.13
C ASN A 336 12.66 -1.71 -7.82
N SER A 337 12.56 -0.37 -7.94
CA SER A 337 13.66 0.53 -7.59
C SER A 337 14.02 0.45 -6.11
N SER A 338 13.03 0.49 -5.21
CA SER A 338 13.22 0.42 -3.76
C SER A 338 13.84 -0.92 -3.33
N THR A 339 13.39 -2.05 -3.90
CA THR A 339 14.00 -3.36 -3.67
C THR A 339 15.42 -3.45 -4.23
N GLY A 340 15.67 -2.89 -5.41
CA GLY A 340 17.00 -2.82 -6.00
C GLY A 340 18.00 -2.01 -5.15
N ASP A 341 17.55 -0.91 -4.54
CA ASP A 341 18.36 -0.12 -3.60
C ASP A 341 18.76 -0.93 -2.36
N ILE A 342 17.87 -1.76 -1.83
CA ILE A 342 18.18 -2.64 -0.69
C ILE A 342 19.19 -3.72 -1.12
N TRP A 343 18.99 -4.37 -2.27
CA TRP A 343 19.93 -5.37 -2.79
C TRP A 343 21.33 -4.82 -3.02
N ARG A 344 21.45 -3.59 -3.52
CA ARG A 344 22.74 -2.90 -3.65
C ARG A 344 23.47 -2.81 -2.32
N LEU A 345 22.78 -2.45 -1.24
CA LEU A 345 23.38 -2.30 0.10
C LEU A 345 23.79 -3.63 0.74
N VAL A 346 23.07 -4.70 0.42
CA VAL A 346 23.32 -6.06 0.95
C VAL A 346 24.45 -6.74 0.19
N LEU A 347 24.37 -6.80 -1.14
CA LEU A 347 25.34 -7.53 -1.97
C LEU A 347 26.66 -6.77 -2.17
N SER A 348 26.68 -5.45 -2.00
CA SER A 348 27.95 -4.71 -2.00
C SER A 348 28.73 -4.86 -0.69
N ASP A 349 28.25 -5.66 0.27
CA ASP A 349 28.90 -5.81 1.57
C ASP A 349 29.91 -6.95 1.61
N GLU A 350 31.18 -6.61 1.43
CA GLU A 350 32.28 -7.55 1.63
C GLU A 350 32.40 -8.06 3.10
N ASN A 351 31.82 -7.35 4.07
CA ASN A 351 32.03 -7.69 5.49
C ASN A 351 31.24 -8.91 5.97
N LEU A 352 30.25 -9.37 5.22
CA LEU A 352 29.41 -10.53 5.58
C LEU A 352 29.63 -11.74 4.67
N GLU A 353 30.55 -11.65 3.71
CA GLU A 353 30.83 -12.73 2.75
C GLU A 353 31.24 -14.04 3.45
N GLU A 354 32.12 -13.96 4.46
CA GLU A 354 32.52 -15.12 5.26
C GLU A 354 31.34 -15.76 6.01
N TYR A 355 30.45 -14.93 6.55
CA TYR A 355 29.25 -15.39 7.25
C TYR A 355 28.28 -16.10 6.30
N TYR A 356 27.99 -15.50 5.15
CA TYR A 356 27.09 -16.07 4.16
C TYR A 356 27.63 -17.37 3.55
N THR A 357 28.95 -17.42 3.32
CA THR A 357 29.64 -18.64 2.87
C THR A 357 29.49 -19.76 3.89
N HIS A 358 29.70 -19.47 5.18
CA HIS A 358 29.57 -20.48 6.24
C HIS A 358 28.13 -20.97 6.43
N GLN A 359 27.14 -20.09 6.29
CA GLN A 359 25.72 -20.42 6.42
C GLN A 359 25.13 -21.07 5.16
N ASN A 360 25.93 -21.29 4.10
CA ASN A 360 25.46 -21.75 2.79
C ASN A 360 24.34 -20.88 2.20
N GLN A 361 24.37 -19.56 2.43
CA GLN A 361 23.40 -18.62 1.88
C GLN A 361 23.84 -18.17 0.48
N THR A 362 23.64 -19.05 -0.52
CA THR A 362 24.05 -18.80 -1.91
C THR A 362 23.43 -17.53 -2.49
N ASP A 363 22.23 -17.19 -2.06
CA ASP A 363 21.48 -16.03 -2.55
C ASP A 363 22.11 -14.69 -2.17
N MET A 364 22.88 -14.67 -1.07
CA MET A 364 23.61 -13.48 -0.60
C MET A 364 25.02 -13.39 -1.19
N LEU A 365 25.40 -14.35 -2.05
CA LEU A 365 26.71 -14.44 -2.71
C LEU A 365 26.60 -14.34 -4.24
N GLN A 366 25.40 -14.03 -4.75
CA GLN A 366 25.16 -13.88 -6.19
C GLN A 366 25.68 -12.53 -6.71
N ASP A 367 25.91 -12.47 -8.02
CA ASP A 367 26.36 -11.23 -8.66
C ASP A 367 25.24 -10.19 -8.70
N LEU A 368 25.57 -8.96 -8.32
CA LEU A 368 24.58 -7.88 -8.16
C LEU A 368 23.79 -7.59 -9.45
N PRO A 369 24.40 -7.51 -10.65
CA PRO A 369 23.66 -7.31 -11.90
C PRO A 369 22.67 -8.43 -12.22
N GLU A 370 23.02 -9.68 -11.90
CA GLU A 370 22.14 -10.85 -12.13
C GLU A 370 20.90 -10.76 -11.23
N VAL A 371 21.10 -10.51 -9.93
CA VAL A 371 20.00 -10.35 -8.96
C VAL A 371 19.10 -9.16 -9.34
N LEU A 372 19.68 -8.01 -9.71
CA LEU A 372 18.90 -6.85 -10.12
C LEU A 372 18.08 -7.13 -11.40
N SER A 373 18.62 -7.92 -12.33
CA SER A 373 17.91 -8.32 -13.54
C SER A 373 16.76 -9.30 -13.23
N GLU A 374 17.00 -10.28 -12.37
CA GLU A 374 15.96 -11.24 -11.95
C GLU A 374 14.81 -10.52 -11.22
N VAL A 375 15.15 -9.66 -10.26
CA VAL A 375 14.19 -8.84 -9.52
C VAL A 375 13.38 -7.99 -10.50
N ALA A 376 14.02 -7.26 -11.41
CA ALA A 376 13.32 -6.45 -12.40
C ALA A 376 12.38 -7.27 -13.30
N ALA A 377 12.80 -8.47 -13.71
CA ALA A 377 11.98 -9.38 -14.50
C ALA A 377 10.75 -9.87 -13.72
N ASN A 378 10.93 -10.25 -12.45
CA ASN A 378 9.81 -10.66 -11.58
C ASN A 378 8.82 -9.52 -11.36
N TYR A 379 9.28 -8.33 -11.01
CA TYR A 379 8.43 -7.14 -10.85
C TYR A 379 7.65 -6.82 -12.14
N THR A 380 8.31 -6.91 -13.30
CA THR A 380 7.67 -6.69 -14.60
C THR A 380 6.60 -7.74 -14.89
N LEU A 381 6.91 -9.02 -14.67
CA LEU A 381 5.98 -10.13 -14.88
C LEU A 381 4.74 -9.99 -13.98
N HIS A 382 4.91 -9.62 -12.71
CA HIS A 382 3.79 -9.41 -11.80
C HIS A 382 2.98 -8.18 -12.15
N ARG A 383 3.63 -7.05 -12.47
CA ARG A 383 2.95 -5.85 -12.95
C ARG A 383 2.05 -6.17 -14.15
N ASP A 384 2.57 -6.90 -15.13
CA ASP A 384 1.85 -7.19 -16.38
C ASP A 384 0.73 -8.23 -16.17
N ASN A 385 0.94 -9.25 -15.33
CA ASN A 385 -0.07 -10.27 -15.00
C ASN A 385 -1.25 -9.72 -14.17
N TYR A 386 -1.01 -8.63 -13.42
CA TYR A 386 -2.01 -8.03 -12.53
C TYR A 386 -2.39 -6.62 -12.96
N ASP A 387 -2.16 -6.27 -14.23
CA ASP A 387 -2.59 -4.99 -14.81
C ASP A 387 -4.10 -5.00 -15.06
N PHE A 388 -4.84 -4.30 -14.20
CA PHE A 388 -6.29 -4.19 -14.30
C PHE A 388 -6.78 -2.93 -15.04
N ARG A 389 -5.89 -2.13 -15.63
CA ARG A 389 -6.27 -0.88 -16.35
C ARG A 389 -7.18 -1.15 -17.53
N PHE A 390 -7.03 -2.30 -18.17
CA PHE A 390 -7.70 -2.65 -19.42
C PHE A 390 -8.83 -3.67 -19.27
N GLU A 391 -9.13 -4.11 -18.05
CA GLU A 391 -10.17 -5.13 -17.78
C GLU A 391 -11.55 -4.72 -18.32
N LEU A 392 -11.87 -3.42 -18.26
CA LEU A 392 -13.14 -2.89 -18.77
C LEU A 392 -13.08 -2.49 -20.26
N GLY A 393 -11.91 -2.16 -20.78
CA GLY A 393 -11.75 -1.63 -22.14
C GLY A 393 -12.72 -0.47 -22.43
N ASN A 394 -13.60 -0.67 -23.42
CA ASN A 394 -14.67 0.26 -23.81
C ASN A 394 -16.06 -0.14 -23.28
N LEU A 395 -16.16 -1.24 -22.52
CA LEU A 395 -17.45 -1.81 -22.09
C LEU A 395 -18.21 -0.85 -21.17
N ASP A 396 -17.51 -0.19 -20.27
CA ASP A 396 -18.10 0.77 -19.34
C ASP A 396 -18.66 2.00 -20.06
N SER A 397 -17.94 2.53 -21.06
CA SER A 397 -18.40 3.65 -21.88
C SER A 397 -19.63 3.26 -22.70
N LEU A 398 -19.61 2.08 -23.32
CA LEU A 398 -20.76 1.54 -24.06
C LEU A 398 -21.97 1.31 -23.14
N PHE A 399 -21.74 0.78 -21.94
CA PHE A 399 -22.76 0.56 -20.93
C PHE A 399 -23.39 1.88 -20.49
N LEU A 400 -22.59 2.84 -20.04
CA LEU A 400 -23.08 4.16 -19.59
C LEU A 400 -23.85 4.87 -20.69
N MET A 401 -23.32 4.89 -21.92
CA MET A 401 -24.01 5.48 -23.07
C MET A 401 -25.36 4.82 -23.37
N SER A 402 -25.45 3.49 -23.23
CA SER A 402 -26.68 2.74 -23.49
C SER A 402 -27.74 3.01 -22.42
N VAL A 403 -27.33 3.01 -21.16
CA VAL A 403 -28.21 3.30 -20.02
C VAL A 403 -28.69 4.76 -20.06
N GLU A 404 -27.80 5.71 -20.30
CA GLU A 404 -28.15 7.13 -20.44
C GLU A 404 -29.17 7.36 -21.56
N ARG A 405 -28.96 6.73 -22.73
CA ARG A 405 -29.92 6.81 -23.85
C ARG A 405 -31.29 6.24 -23.49
N MET A 406 -31.32 5.11 -22.79
CA MET A 406 -32.57 4.48 -22.36
C MET A 406 -33.31 5.39 -21.36
N MET A 407 -32.60 5.92 -20.36
CA MET A 407 -33.19 6.84 -19.38
C MET A 407 -33.69 8.11 -20.02
N GLU A 408 -32.95 8.67 -20.97
CA GLU A 408 -33.36 9.87 -21.69
C GLU A 408 -34.64 9.62 -22.50
N ALA A 409 -34.74 8.48 -23.17
CA ALA A 409 -35.98 8.08 -23.86
C ALA A 409 -37.17 7.93 -22.88
N MET A 410 -36.95 7.36 -21.69
CA MET A 410 -38.00 7.23 -20.67
C MET A 410 -38.39 8.58 -20.05
N ARG A 411 -37.44 9.49 -19.86
CA ARG A 411 -37.71 10.88 -19.45
C ARG A 411 -38.56 11.61 -20.46
N MET A 412 -38.23 11.50 -21.75
CA MET A 412 -39.01 12.09 -22.83
C MET A 412 -40.43 11.51 -22.88
N PHE A 413 -40.59 10.20 -22.70
CA PHE A 413 -41.91 9.57 -22.59
C PHE A 413 -42.71 10.10 -21.39
N LYS A 414 -42.09 10.19 -20.20
CA LYS A 414 -42.72 10.75 -19.00
C LYS A 414 -43.16 12.20 -19.23
N ALA A 415 -42.30 13.03 -19.83
CA ALA A 415 -42.63 14.42 -20.14
C ALA A 415 -43.77 14.54 -21.15
N GLY A 416 -43.77 13.72 -22.21
CA GLY A 416 -44.81 13.71 -23.24
C GLY A 416 -46.15 13.11 -22.81
N SER A 417 -46.20 12.42 -21.67
CA SER A 417 -47.42 11.87 -21.09
C SER A 417 -48.23 12.86 -20.24
N ASN A 418 -47.72 14.09 -20.06
CA ASN A 418 -48.48 15.15 -19.42
C ASN A 418 -49.69 15.49 -20.28
N LEU A 419 -50.89 15.34 -19.69
CA LEU A 419 -52.15 15.70 -20.33
C LEU A 419 -52.28 17.23 -20.41
N ASP A 420 -51.82 17.80 -21.52
CA ASP A 420 -52.02 19.22 -21.79
C ASP A 420 -53.49 19.54 -22.10
N LYS A 421 -53.90 20.77 -21.83
CA LYS A 421 -55.24 21.29 -22.07
C LYS A 421 -55.69 21.06 -23.52
N ASP A 422 -54.76 21.21 -24.47
CA ASP A 422 -55.01 21.03 -25.90
C ASP A 422 -55.28 19.56 -26.26
N PHE A 423 -54.59 18.61 -25.60
CA PHE A 423 -54.82 17.18 -25.79
C PHE A 423 -56.21 16.77 -25.27
N ILE A 424 -56.60 17.28 -24.09
CA ILE A 424 -57.92 17.00 -23.52
C ILE A 424 -59.03 17.56 -24.43
N GLN A 425 -58.88 18.79 -24.92
CA GLN A 425 -59.87 19.40 -25.81
C GLN A 425 -60.02 18.69 -27.16
N SER A 426 -58.93 18.13 -27.70
CA SER A 426 -58.95 17.50 -29.03
C SER A 426 -59.37 16.03 -29.01
N ASN A 427 -59.19 15.31 -27.89
CA ASN A 427 -59.39 13.86 -27.83
C ASN A 427 -60.57 13.41 -26.94
N PHE A 428 -60.99 14.20 -25.95
CA PHE A 428 -62.09 13.81 -25.05
C PHE A 428 -63.43 14.42 -25.49
N LEU A 429 -64.42 13.57 -25.74
CA LEU A 429 -65.80 13.96 -26.02
C LEU A 429 -66.75 13.28 -25.02
N ARG A 430 -67.62 14.06 -24.40
CA ARG A 430 -68.74 13.54 -23.60
C ARG A 430 -70.04 13.70 -24.38
N LEU A 431 -70.69 12.57 -24.67
CA LEU A 431 -71.98 12.53 -25.37
C LEU A 431 -73.05 11.99 -24.43
N ASP A 432 -73.93 12.86 -23.95
CA ASP A 432 -75.07 12.48 -23.12
C ASP A 432 -76.34 12.43 -24.00
N ILE A 433 -76.82 11.22 -24.31
CA ILE A 433 -78.05 11.01 -25.10
C ILE A 433 -79.23 10.82 -24.15
N TYR A 434 -80.25 11.67 -24.29
CA TYR A 434 -81.49 11.57 -23.54
C TYR A 434 -82.70 11.95 -24.41
N TYR A 435 -83.87 11.42 -24.06
CA TYR A 435 -85.12 11.77 -24.74
C TYR A 435 -85.55 13.18 -24.34
N LYS A 436 -85.88 14.01 -25.34
CA LYS A 436 -86.30 15.41 -25.12
C LYS A 436 -87.57 15.49 -24.26
N GLU A 437 -88.56 14.65 -24.55
CA GLU A 437 -89.81 14.48 -23.80
C GLU A 437 -90.28 13.02 -23.92
N LYS A 438 -91.12 12.53 -22.99
CA LYS A 438 -91.65 11.15 -23.00
C LYS A 438 -92.78 10.96 -24.01
N SER A 439 -92.54 11.22 -25.29
CA SER A 439 -93.47 10.94 -26.38
C SER A 439 -92.82 10.03 -27.42
N TYR A 440 -93.61 9.16 -28.05
CA TYR A 440 -93.18 8.33 -29.17
C TYR A 440 -94.12 8.57 -30.34
N GLU A 441 -93.56 8.58 -31.55
CA GLU A 441 -94.33 8.74 -32.79
C GLU A 441 -94.61 7.35 -33.39
N GLN A 442 -95.88 7.05 -33.65
CA GLN A 442 -96.31 5.80 -34.27
C GLN A 442 -97.01 6.09 -35.60
N ILE A 443 -96.39 5.65 -36.70
CA ILE A 443 -96.93 5.79 -38.05
C ILE A 443 -97.56 4.46 -38.46
N THR A 444 -98.86 4.45 -38.79
CA THR A 444 -99.57 3.26 -39.30
C THR A 444 -100.27 3.56 -40.63
N GLN A 445 -100.21 2.63 -41.58
CA GLN A 445 -100.88 2.75 -42.88
C GLN A 445 -102.28 2.13 -42.83
N GLN A 446 -103.28 2.86 -43.32
CA GLN A 446 -104.66 2.39 -43.46
C GLN A 446 -105.00 2.13 -44.93
N ARG A 447 -105.82 1.10 -45.18
CA ARG A 447 -106.18 0.64 -46.54
C ARG A 447 -107.19 1.62 -47.15
N ALA A 448 -106.87 2.16 -48.34
CA ALA A 448 -107.67 3.23 -48.96
C ALA A 448 -109.02 2.78 -49.56
N TYR A 449 -109.23 1.48 -49.77
CA TYR A 449 -110.45 0.95 -50.38
C TYR A 449 -110.82 -0.41 -49.78
N ASP A 450 -112.08 -0.56 -49.36
CA ASP A 450 -112.60 -1.74 -48.68
C ASP A 450 -113.60 -2.49 -49.56
N LEU A 451 -113.76 -3.80 -49.33
CA LEU A 451 -114.67 -4.65 -50.11
C LEU A 451 -116.13 -4.16 -50.00
N PHE A 452 -116.50 -3.56 -48.88
CA PHE A 452 -117.81 -2.96 -48.68
C PHE A 452 -118.04 -1.77 -49.63
N ALA A 453 -117.03 -0.92 -49.83
CA ALA A 453 -117.08 0.18 -50.78
C ALA A 453 -117.26 -0.32 -52.22
N LEU A 454 -116.54 -1.40 -52.59
CA LEU A 454 -116.68 -2.05 -53.90
C LEU A 454 -118.12 -2.54 -54.17
N MET A 455 -118.74 -3.19 -53.18
CA MET A 455 -120.10 -3.73 -53.33
C MET A 455 -121.15 -2.63 -53.41
N CYS A 456 -120.98 -1.52 -52.67
CA CYS A 456 -121.83 -0.34 -52.79
C CYS A 456 -121.76 0.27 -54.19
N ASP A 457 -120.56 0.38 -54.78
CA ASP A 457 -120.39 0.97 -56.12
C ASP A 457 -121.02 0.10 -57.23
N ILE A 458 -120.93 -1.24 -57.12
CA ILE A 458 -121.60 -2.19 -58.03
C ILE A 458 -123.12 -2.09 -57.91
N GLY A 459 -123.65 -2.11 -56.69
CA GLY A 459 -125.10 -2.00 -56.43
C GLY A 459 -125.66 -0.65 -56.90
N GLY A 460 -124.93 0.44 -56.66
CA GLY A 460 -125.29 1.78 -57.11
C GLY A 460 -125.33 1.87 -58.65
N SER A 461 -124.32 1.33 -59.33
CA SER A 461 -124.27 1.33 -60.80
C SER A 461 -125.36 0.46 -61.43
N MET A 462 -125.63 -0.73 -60.88
CA MET A 462 -126.66 -1.64 -61.39
C MET A 462 -128.07 -1.09 -61.18
N GLY A 463 -128.32 -0.43 -60.05
CA GLY A 463 -129.57 0.28 -59.77
C GLY A 463 -129.79 1.51 -60.65
N LEU A 464 -128.72 2.25 -60.99
CA LEU A 464 -128.80 3.46 -61.82
C LEU A 464 -129.07 3.16 -63.30
N PHE A 465 -128.43 2.15 -63.89
CA PHE A 465 -128.48 1.91 -65.34
C PHE A 465 -129.56 0.94 -65.80
N VAL A 466 -129.89 -0.08 -65.00
CA VAL A 466 -130.83 -1.15 -65.40
C VAL A 466 -132.14 -1.06 -64.60
N GLY A 467 -132.17 -0.29 -63.51
CA GLY A 467 -133.29 -0.29 -62.57
C GLY A 467 -133.52 -1.65 -61.89
N ALA A 468 -132.52 -2.54 -61.96
CA ALA A 468 -132.58 -3.88 -61.44
C ALA A 468 -131.94 -3.95 -60.06
N SER A 469 -132.61 -4.64 -59.15
CA SER A 469 -132.11 -4.95 -57.82
C SER A 469 -131.82 -6.45 -57.71
N VAL A 470 -131.28 -6.87 -56.57
CA VAL A 470 -131.14 -8.31 -56.26
C VAL A 470 -132.48 -9.04 -56.40
N LEU A 471 -133.60 -8.39 -56.06
CA LEU A 471 -134.94 -8.96 -56.25
C LEU A 471 -135.28 -9.18 -57.73
N THR A 472 -134.84 -8.30 -58.62
CA THR A 472 -135.05 -8.42 -60.07
C THR A 472 -134.27 -9.62 -60.64
N ILE A 473 -133.08 -9.91 -60.10
CA ILE A 473 -132.33 -11.13 -60.42
C ILE A 473 -133.09 -12.37 -59.94
N CYS A 474 -133.66 -12.33 -58.73
CA CYS A 474 -134.48 -13.43 -58.22
C CYS A 474 -135.76 -13.67 -59.05
N GLU A 475 -136.45 -12.62 -59.51
CA GLU A 475 -137.64 -12.74 -60.39
C GLU A 475 -137.31 -13.37 -61.74
N LEU A 476 -136.16 -13.02 -62.34
CA LEU A 476 -135.69 -13.66 -63.58
C LEU A 476 -135.42 -15.15 -63.38
N LEU A 477 -134.86 -15.54 -62.22
CA LEU A 477 -134.67 -16.94 -61.86
C LEU A 477 -136.02 -17.65 -61.67
N ASP A 478 -136.99 -17.04 -61.00
CA ASP A 478 -138.32 -17.62 -60.76
C ASP A 478 -139.14 -17.78 -62.05
N LEU A 479 -139.09 -16.78 -62.96
CA LEU A 479 -139.68 -16.88 -64.30
C LEU A 479 -139.04 -18.01 -65.13
N GLY A 480 -137.71 -18.13 -65.06
CA GLY A 480 -136.97 -19.21 -65.71
C GLY A 480 -137.35 -20.60 -65.20
N LEU A 481 -137.50 -20.74 -63.87
CA LEU A 481 -137.95 -21.98 -63.23
C LEU A 481 -139.42 -22.29 -63.58
N HIS A 482 -140.32 -21.30 -63.52
CA HIS A 482 -141.74 -21.47 -63.83
C HIS A 482 -141.97 -21.92 -65.29
N ASN A 483 -141.29 -21.32 -66.26
CA ASN A 483 -141.38 -21.71 -67.67
C ASN A 483 -140.82 -23.12 -67.93
N SER A 484 -139.78 -23.52 -67.20
CA SER A 484 -139.22 -24.87 -67.28
C SER A 484 -140.21 -25.94 -66.81
N VAL A 485 -140.99 -25.64 -65.76
CA VAL A 485 -142.04 -26.52 -65.21
C VAL A 485 -143.31 -26.54 -66.09
N TYR A 486 -143.70 -25.40 -66.69
CA TYR A 486 -144.87 -25.29 -67.57
C TYR A 486 -144.69 -26.06 -68.90
N ARG A 487 -143.48 -26.05 -69.50
CA ARG A 487 -143.18 -26.81 -70.72
C ARG A 487 -143.21 -28.33 -70.53
N LEU A 488 -143.04 -28.85 -69.32
CA LEU A 488 -142.98 -30.29 -69.04
C LEU A 488 -144.37 -30.95 -68.89
N THR A 489 -145.46 -30.21 -68.64
CA THR A 489 -146.79 -30.79 -68.33
C THR A 489 -147.80 -30.79 -69.49
N HIS A 490 -147.59 -30.04 -70.59
CA HIS A 490 -148.52 -29.97 -71.73
C HIS A 490 -148.21 -30.91 -72.91
N SER A 491 -147.12 -31.69 -72.86
CA SER A 491 -146.68 -32.59 -73.96
C SER A 491 -147.20 -34.04 -73.86
N ARG A 492 -148.02 -34.40 -72.85
CA ARG A 492 -148.46 -35.80 -72.61
C ARG A 492 -149.89 -36.16 -73.05
N ARG A 493 -150.60 -35.32 -73.82
CA ARG A 493 -152.00 -35.56 -74.24
C ARG A 493 -152.25 -35.95 -75.70
N ARG A 494 -151.24 -36.34 -76.49
CA ARG A 494 -151.44 -36.93 -77.84
C ARG A 494 -150.37 -37.99 -78.16
N THR A 495 -150.52 -39.20 -77.63
CA THR A 495 -150.06 -40.49 -78.24
C THR A 495 -150.54 -41.66 -77.36
N ALA A 496 -151.71 -42.24 -77.68
CA ALA A 496 -152.02 -43.67 -77.66
C ALA A 496 -153.51 -43.87 -78.03
N VAL A 497 -153.70 -44.32 -79.28
CA VAL A 497 -154.79 -45.20 -79.72
C VAL A 497 -154.51 -46.59 -79.16
#